data_AF-A0A4Q1C6F1-F1
#
_entry.id   AF-A0A4Q1C6F1-F1
#
_cell.length_a   1.000
_cell.length_b   1.000
_cell.length_c   1.000
_cell.angle_alpha   90.00
_cell.angle_beta   90.00
_cell.angle_gamma   90.00
#
_symmetry.space_group_name_H-M   'P 1'
#
loop_
_entity.id
_entity.type
_entity.pdbx_description
1 polymer ?
#
loop_
_entity_poly.entity_id
_entity_poly.type
_entity_poly.pdbx_seq_one_letter_code
_entity_poly.pdbx_strand_id
1 'polypeptide(L)'
;QLQVLVVPTTQPEDIAQYTTRVFDQWQIGRKGVDDGVLLVVAKDDRRVRIEPGYGLEGAIPDAIANRVIQEYLVPRFRSGDYAG
;
A
#
# COMPACT_ATOMS: atom_id res chain seq x y z
N GLN A 1 -9.86 6.56 -4.94
CA GLN A 1 -8.60 7.29 -5.22
C GLN A 1 -7.42 6.37 -4.92
N LEU A 2 -6.43 6.26 -5.81
CA LEU A 2 -5.21 5.48 -5.55
C LEU A 2 -4.01 6.42 -5.37
N GLN A 3 -3.22 6.20 -4.32
CA GLN A 3 -1.95 6.87 -4.10
C GLN A 3 -0.83 5.83 -3.97
N VAL A 4 0.35 6.19 -4.48
CA VAL A 4 1.56 5.34 -4.42
C VAL A 4 2.65 6.13 -3.72
N LEU A 5 3.20 5.55 -2.66
CA LEU A 5 4.31 6.11 -1.90
C LEU A 5 5.50 5.14 -1.98
N VAL A 6 6.61 5.62 -2.54
CA VAL A 6 7.87 4.88 -2.60
C VAL A 6 8.87 5.54 -1.67
N VAL A 7 9.39 4.77 -0.71
CA VAL A 7 10.39 5.23 0.26
C VAL A 7 11.57 4.25 0.30
N PRO A 8 12.77 4.70 0.72
CA PRO A 8 13.89 3.80 0.93
C PRO A 8 13.57 2.72 1.98
N THR A 9 13.12 3.13 3.17
CA THR A 9 12.80 2.23 4.30
C THR A 9 11.66 2.80 5.14
N THR A 10 10.92 1.94 5.86
CA THR A 10 9.97 2.37 6.90
C THR A 10 10.58 2.29 8.29
N GLN A 11 11.80 1.77 8.43
CA GLN A 11 12.44 1.61 9.72
C GLN A 11 12.62 2.94 10.46
N PRO A 12 12.45 2.97 11.80
CA PRO A 12 12.25 1.81 12.68
C PRO A 12 10.80 1.30 12.78
N GLU A 13 9.87 1.90 12.03
CA GLU A 13 8.44 1.56 12.05
C GLU A 13 8.14 0.32 11.18
N ASP A 14 7.23 -0.55 11.62
CA ASP A 14 6.71 -1.62 10.75
C ASP A 14 5.94 -1.02 9.58
N ILE A 15 6.01 -1.64 8.40
CA ILE A 15 5.35 -1.09 7.20
C ILE A 15 3.84 -0.96 7.38
N ALA A 16 3.19 -1.80 8.19
CA ALA A 16 1.78 -1.66 8.50
C ALA A 16 1.51 -0.37 9.27
N GLN A 17 2.23 -0.14 10.36
CA GLN A 17 2.10 1.06 11.19
C GLN A 17 2.39 2.33 10.38
N TYR A 18 3.47 2.31 9.60
CA TYR A 18 3.86 3.42 8.73
C TYR A 18 2.77 3.75 7.72
N THR A 19 2.20 2.72 7.09
CA THR A 19 1.16 2.88 6.07
C THR A 19 -0.11 3.46 6.67
N THR A 20 -0.60 2.93 7.79
CA THR A 20 -1.78 3.47 8.48
C THR A 20 -1.56 4.94 8.88
N ARG A 21 -0.41 5.26 9.48
CA ARG A 21 -0.08 6.64 9.86
C ARG A 21 -0.08 7.59 8.67
N VAL A 22 0.50 7.20 7.54
CA VAL A 22 0.50 8.02 6.31
C VAL A 22 -0.91 8.15 5.75
N PHE A 23 -1.68 7.07 5.71
CA PHE A 23 -3.06 7.08 5.23
C PHE A 23 -3.90 8.09 6.00
N ASP A 24 -3.79 8.07 7.33
CA ASP A 24 -4.47 9.00 8.23
C ASP A 24 -3.95 10.44 8.03
N GLN A 25 -2.64 10.65 8.01
CA GLN A 25 -2.07 12.00 7.86
C GLN A 25 -2.47 12.66 6.54
N TRP A 26 -2.54 11.89 5.46
CA TRP A 26 -2.86 12.40 4.13
C TRP A 26 -4.36 12.45 3.86
N GLN A 27 -5.18 11.93 4.78
CA GLN A 27 -6.64 11.89 4.65
C GLN A 27 -7.04 11.28 3.29
N ILE A 28 -6.49 10.11 2.98
CA ILE A 28 -6.61 9.49 1.66
C ILE A 28 -8.04 9.02 1.42
N GLY A 29 -8.63 9.48 0.32
CA GLY A 29 -10.00 9.16 -0.05
C GLY A 29 -10.94 10.35 0.12
N ARG A 30 -12.15 10.23 -0.42
CA ARG A 30 -13.15 11.29 -0.29
C ARG A 30 -13.86 11.19 1.04
N LYS A 31 -14.01 12.33 1.73
CA LYS A 31 -14.72 12.43 3.00
C LYS A 31 -16.12 11.80 2.91
N GLY A 32 -16.39 10.83 3.78
CA GLY A 32 -17.69 10.14 3.88
C GLY A 32 -17.92 9.06 2.82
N VAL A 33 -16.95 8.82 1.93
CA VAL A 33 -16.95 7.71 0.98
C VAL A 33 -15.83 6.72 1.31
N ASP A 34 -14.70 7.21 1.82
CA ASP A 34 -13.56 6.42 2.28
C ASP A 34 -13.03 5.46 1.21
N ASP A 35 -13.03 5.95 -0.04
CA ASP A 35 -12.63 5.22 -1.25
C ASP A 35 -11.14 5.36 -1.60
N GLY A 36 -10.31 5.65 -0.60
CA GLY A 36 -8.86 5.76 -0.74
C GLY A 36 -8.18 4.40 -0.81
N VAL A 37 -7.07 4.29 -1.54
CA VAL A 37 -6.14 3.16 -1.47
C VAL A 37 -4.73 3.72 -1.45
N LEU A 38 -3.90 3.25 -0.53
CA LEU A 38 -2.48 3.59 -0.45
C LEU A 38 -1.64 2.34 -0.73
N LEU A 39 -0.78 2.42 -1.73
CA LEU A 39 0.29 1.45 -1.97
C LEU A 39 1.60 2.03 -1.44
N VAL A 40 2.21 1.38 -0.45
CA VAL A 40 3.54 1.75 0.07
C VAL A 40 4.56 0.72 -0.39
N VAL A 41 5.66 1.20 -0.99
CA VAL A 41 6.82 0.40 -1.39
C VAL A 41 8.03 0.87 -0.60
N ALA A 42 8.54 0.02 0.29
CA ALA A 42 9.77 0.23 1.04
C ALA A 42 10.90 -0.51 0.32
N LYS A 43 11.65 0.20 -0.53
CA LYS A 43 12.54 -0.39 -1.53
C LYS A 43 13.69 -1.19 -0.90
N ASP A 44 14.36 -0.61 0.08
CA ASP A 44 15.54 -1.21 0.73
C ASP A 44 15.12 -2.32 1.70
N ASP A 45 13.95 -2.19 2.32
CA ASP A 45 13.34 -3.23 3.16
C ASP A 45 12.78 -4.40 2.35
N ARG A 46 12.60 -4.22 1.02
CA ARG A 46 11.92 -5.15 0.12
C ARG A 46 10.52 -5.53 0.61
N ARG A 47 9.80 -4.55 1.15
CA ARG A 47 8.44 -4.70 1.65
C ARG A 47 7.47 -3.84 0.84
N VAL A 48 6.24 -4.33 0.74
CA VAL A 48 5.15 -3.64 0.07
C VAL A 48 3.86 -3.87 0.84
N ARG A 49 3.01 -2.85 0.91
CA ARG A 49 1.70 -2.92 1.54
C ARG A 49 0.67 -2.15 0.72
N ILE A 50 -0.53 -2.70 0.64
CA ILE A 50 -1.72 -2.02 0.13
C ILE A 50 -2.67 -1.82 1.31
N GLU A 51 -3.10 -0.59 1.51
CA GLU A 51 -4.06 -0.19 2.54
C GLU A 51 -5.31 0.37 1.85
N PRO A 52 -6.41 -0.40 1.79
CA PRO A 52 -7.69 0.11 1.35
C PRO A 52 -8.35 0.95 2.45
N GLY A 53 -9.05 2.01 2.06
CA GLY A 53 -9.94 2.74 2.95
C GLY A 53 -11.19 1.93 3.28
N TYR A 54 -11.87 2.32 4.36
CA TYR A 54 -13.01 1.61 4.91
C TYR A 54 -14.12 1.35 3.89
N GLY A 55 -14.40 2.32 3.01
CA GLY A 55 -15.41 2.20 1.96
C GLY A 55 -15.06 1.18 0.86
N LEU A 56 -13.83 0.66 0.86
CA LEU A 56 -13.34 -0.33 -0.10
C LEU A 56 -13.05 -1.69 0.53
N GLU A 57 -13.19 -1.90 1.83
CA GLU A 57 -12.91 -3.21 2.46
C GLU A 57 -13.73 -4.37 1.84
N GLY A 58 -14.98 -4.10 1.44
CA GLY A 58 -15.80 -5.11 0.75
C GLY A 58 -15.35 -5.42 -0.68
N ALA A 59 -14.79 -4.44 -1.38
CA ALA A 59 -14.35 -4.57 -2.78
C ALA A 59 -12.90 -5.03 -2.90
N ILE A 60 -12.05 -4.60 -1.97
CA ILE A 60 -10.63 -4.92 -1.85
C ILE A 60 -10.36 -5.43 -0.43
N PRO A 61 -10.79 -6.65 -0.08
CA PRO A 61 -10.41 -7.26 1.19
C PRO A 61 -8.90 -7.48 1.27
N ASP A 62 -8.37 -7.59 2.50
CA ASP A 62 -6.95 -7.92 2.76
C ASP A 62 -6.44 -9.12 1.98
N ALA A 63 -7.27 -10.15 1.81
CA ALA A 63 -6.90 -11.35 1.04
C ALA A 63 -6.66 -11.03 -0.45
N ILE A 64 -7.45 -10.11 -1.02
CA ILE A 64 -7.29 -9.67 -2.42
C ILE A 64 -6.07 -8.76 -2.53
N ALA A 65 -5.90 -7.80 -1.61
CA ALA A 65 -4.72 -6.95 -1.55
C ALA A 65 -3.42 -7.77 -1.48
N ASN A 66 -3.38 -8.77 -0.59
CA ASN A 66 -2.25 -9.69 -0.47
C ASN A 66 -2.02 -10.52 -1.72
N ARG A 67 -3.09 -11.00 -2.38
CA ARG A 67 -2.96 -11.71 -3.65
C ARG A 67 -2.33 -10.82 -4.73
N VAL A 68 -2.78 -9.58 -4.85
CA VAL A 68 -2.22 -8.60 -5.80
C VAL A 68 -0.73 -8.39 -5.55
N ILE A 69 -0.34 -8.23 -4.29
CA ILE A 69 1.07 -8.11 -3.89
C ILE A 69 1.87 -9.32 -4.36
N GLN A 70 1.43 -10.54 -4.04
CA GLN A 70 2.20 -11.76 -4.30
C GLN A 70 2.26 -12.13 -5.79
N GLU A 71 1.17 -11.96 -6.52
CA GLU A 71 1.06 -12.41 -7.91
C GLU A 71 1.58 -11.37 -8.91
N TYR A 72 1.49 -10.08 -8.60
CA TYR A 72 1.78 -9.00 -9.56
C TYR A 72 2.96 -8.11 -9.16
N LEU A 73 3.07 -7.73 -7.88
CA LEU A 73 4.10 -6.77 -7.44
C LEU A 73 5.42 -7.47 -7.12
N VAL A 74 5.38 -8.51 -6.28
CA VAL A 74 6.58 -9.23 -5.83
C VAL A 74 7.42 -9.78 -6.99
N PRO A 75 6.86 -10.40 -8.05
CA PRO A 75 7.65 -10.89 -9.17
C PRO A 75 8.42 -9.77 -9.89
N ARG A 76 7.78 -8.61 -10.10
CA ARG A 76 8.39 -7.44 -10.76
C ARG A 76 9.46 -6.77 -9.90
N PHE A 77 9.19 -6.60 -8.62
CA PHE A 77 10.17 -6.03 -7.69
C PHE A 77 11.40 -6.92 -7.55
N ARG A 78 11.25 -8.26 -7.64
CA ARG A 78 12.37 -9.20 -7.68
C ARG A 78 13.25 -9.02 -8.92
N SER A 79 12.69 -8.62 -10.06
CA SER A 79 13.45 -8.27 -11.26
C SER A 79 13.97 -6.82 -11.27
N GLY A 80 13.79 -6.07 -10.18
CA GLY A 80 14.18 -4.66 -10.09
C GLY A 80 13.26 -3.72 -10.87
N ASP A 81 12.12 -4.22 -11.36
CA ASP A 81 11.10 -3.45 -12.06
C ASP A 81 10.09 -2.88 -11.06
N TYR A 82 10.29 -1.63 -10.67
CA TYR A 82 9.40 -0.89 -9.77
C TYR A 82 8.48 0.10 -10.50
N ALA A 83 8.72 0.34 -11.80
CA ALA A 83 7.98 1.33 -12.60
C ALA A 83 6.95 0.69 -13.53
N GLY A 84 7.08 -0.61 -13.81
CA GLY A 84 6.16 -1.38 -14.66
C GLY A 84 6.64 -1.55 -16.09
#